data_AF-A0A3A4W6I1-F1
#
_entry.id   AF-A0A3A4W6I1-F1
#
_cell.length_a   1.000
_cell.length_b   1.000
_cell.length_c   1.000
_cell.angle_alpha   90.00
_cell.angle_beta   90.00
_cell.angle_gamma   90.00
#
_symmetry.space_group_name_H-M   'P 1'
#
loop_
_entity.id
_entity.type
_entity.pdbx_description
1 polymer ?
#
loop_
_entity_poly.entity_id
_entity_poly.type
_entity_poly.pdbx_seq_one_letter_code
_entity_poly.pdbx_strand_id
1 'polypeptide(L)'
;FFSTAHGSGRTMSRTKARKRWHGKELQKEMEARGIYVRTASWSGLAEEAGGAYKEIDDVIEAAELAGTCKKVVRFLPIGNVKG
;
A
#
# COMPACT_ATOMS: atom_id res chain seq x y z
N PHE A 1 7.78 6.08 26.10
CA PHE A 1 6.96 5.12 25.33
C PHE A 1 7.69 4.82 24.03
N PHE A 2 8.25 3.61 23.89
CA PHE A 2 9.11 3.21 22.77
C PHE A 2 8.26 2.70 21.59
N SER A 3 7.74 3.63 20.78
CA SER A 3 6.79 3.32 19.70
C SER A 3 7.21 4.01 18.40
N THR A 4 6.76 3.48 17.25
CA THR A 4 6.97 4.07 15.92
C THR A 4 5.76 3.83 15.00
N ALA A 5 5.83 4.29 13.75
CA ALA A 5 4.78 4.12 12.74
C ALA A 5 4.60 2.64 12.34
N HIS A 6 3.37 2.25 12.01
CA HIS A 6 3.02 0.87 11.63
C HIS A 6 2.85 0.66 10.12
N GLY A 7 2.84 1.74 9.33
CA GLY A 7 2.59 1.71 7.89
C GLY A 7 2.33 3.11 7.33
N SER A 8 2.00 3.19 6.04
CA SER A 8 1.84 4.46 5.32
C SER A 8 0.62 5.27 5.75
N GLY A 9 -0.49 4.58 6.08
CA GLY A 9 -1.77 5.23 6.40
C GLY A 9 -2.48 5.79 5.16
N ARG A 10 -3.81 5.86 5.22
CA ARG A 10 -4.64 6.26 4.08
C ARG A 10 -4.65 7.78 3.90
N THR A 11 -4.68 8.22 2.65
CA THR A 11 -4.90 9.62 2.25
C THR A 11 -6.35 9.87 1.82
N MET A 12 -7.14 8.81 1.62
CA MET A 12 -8.55 8.92 1.25
C MET A 12 -9.41 7.75 1.73
N SER A 13 -10.73 7.99 1.73
CA SER A 13 -11.73 6.97 2.07
C SER A 13 -11.75 5.81 1.06
N ARG A 14 -12.20 4.64 1.52
CA ARG A 14 -12.41 3.45 0.69
C ARG A 14 -13.38 3.72 -0.46
N THR A 15 -14.46 4.46 -0.17
CA THR A 15 -15.45 4.87 -1.17
C THR A 15 -14.83 5.74 -2.27
N LYS A 16 -13.96 6.69 -1.90
CA LYS A 16 -13.26 7.52 -2.90
C LYS A 16 -12.29 6.68 -3.73
N ALA A 17 -11.56 5.76 -3.10
CA ALA A 17 -10.66 4.86 -3.81
C ALA A 17 -11.39 3.99 -4.84
N ARG A 18 -12.52 3.36 -4.47
CA ARG A 18 -13.35 2.55 -5.39
C ARG A 18 -13.92 3.30 -6.58
N LYS A 19 -14.14 4.61 -6.44
CA LYS A 19 -14.59 5.45 -7.55
C LYS A 19 -13.45 5.82 -8.50
N ARG A 20 -12.20 5.80 -8.01
CA ARG A 20 -11.02 6.21 -8.76
C ARG A 20 -10.29 5.04 -9.42
N TRP A 21 -10.30 3.87 -8.80
CA TRP A 21 -9.62 2.68 -9.30
C TRP A 21 -10.61 1.56 -9.59
N HIS A 22 -10.35 0.82 -10.66
CA HIS A 22 -11.09 -0.38 -11.02
C HIS A 22 -10.22 -1.61 -10.76
N GLY A 23 -10.70 -2.54 -9.92
CA GLY A 23 -9.88 -3.65 -9.44
C GLY A 23 -9.27 -4.53 -10.54
N LYS A 24 -9.99 -4.76 -11.64
CA LYS A 24 -9.48 -5.55 -12.78
C LYS A 24 -8.32 -4.87 -13.50
N GLU A 25 -8.38 -3.56 -13.67
CA GLU A 25 -7.31 -2.78 -14.31
C GLU A 25 -6.10 -2.70 -13.39
N LEU A 26 -6.36 -2.46 -12.10
CA LEU A 26 -5.32 -2.44 -11.08
C LEU A 26 -4.58 -3.78 -10.99
N GLN A 27 -5.31 -4.91 -11.07
CA GLN A 27 -4.68 -6.23 -11.10
C GLN A 27 -3.73 -6.37 -12.29
N LYS A 28 -4.20 -6.03 -13.51
CA LYS A 28 -3.39 -6.08 -14.72
C LYS A 28 -2.15 -5.19 -14.63
N GLU A 29 -2.28 -3.99 -14.08
CA GLU A 29 -1.16 -3.06 -13.86
C GLU A 29 -0.12 -3.67 -12.91
N MET A 30 -0.56 -4.28 -11.81
CA MET A 30 0.34 -4.91 -10.84
C MET A 30 1.04 -6.14 -11.43
N GLU A 31 0.31 -6.96 -12.18
CA GLU A 31 0.87 -8.13 -12.87
C GLU A 31 1.88 -7.72 -13.95
N ALA A 32 1.62 -6.64 -14.69
CA ALA A 32 2.57 -6.06 -15.64
C ALA A 32 3.86 -5.55 -14.96
N ARG A 33 3.78 -5.20 -13.67
CA ARG A 33 4.93 -4.83 -12.82
C ARG A 33 5.60 -6.04 -12.17
N GLY A 34 5.20 -7.27 -12.49
CA GLY A 34 5.77 -8.50 -11.94
C GLY A 34 5.22 -8.88 -10.56
N ILE A 35 4.08 -8.30 -10.14
CA ILE A 35 3.43 -8.59 -8.86
C ILE A 35 2.22 -9.48 -9.14
N TYR A 36 2.28 -10.75 -8.76
CA TYR A 36 1.13 -11.65 -8.87
C TYR A 36 0.00 -11.19 -7.95
N VAL A 37 -1.23 -11.03 -8.46
CA VAL A 37 -2.36 -10.60 -7.63
C VAL A 37 -3.48 -11.63 -7.70
N ARG A 38 -3.94 -12.07 -6.53
CA ARG A 38 -5.15 -12.89 -6.39
C ARG A 38 -6.09 -12.23 -5.41
N THR A 39 -7.31 -11.93 -5.84
CA THR A 39 -8.32 -11.27 -4.99
C THR A 39 -9.63 -12.05 -4.95
N ALA A 40 -10.30 -12.05 -3.80
CA ALA A 40 -11.69 -12.51 -3.67
C ALA A 40 -12.70 -11.47 -4.16
N SER A 41 -12.32 -10.18 -4.20
CA SER A 41 -13.20 -9.08 -4.60
C SER A 41 -12.46 -7.98 -5.35
N TRP A 42 -12.98 -7.62 -6.53
CA TRP A 42 -12.46 -6.49 -7.31
C TRP A 42 -12.67 -5.15 -6.60
N SER A 43 -13.78 -4.98 -5.89
CA SER A 43 -14.02 -3.76 -5.13
C SER A 43 -13.06 -3.64 -3.95
N GLY A 44 -12.79 -4.76 -3.25
CA GLY A 44 -11.80 -4.79 -2.17
C GLY A 44 -10.40 -4.44 -2.67
N LEU A 45 -9.99 -4.99 -3.82
CA LEU A 45 -8.71 -4.66 -4.44
C LEU A 45 -8.62 -3.16 -4.79
N ALA A 46 -9.70 -2.56 -5.30
CA ALA A 46 -9.74 -1.12 -5.59
C ALA A 46 -9.68 -0.23 -4.34
N GLU A 47 -10.22 -0.67 -3.19
CA GLU A 47 -10.11 0.06 -1.91
C GLU A 47 -8.67 0.17 -1.42
N GLU A 48 -7.84 -0.79 -1.81
CA GLU A 48 -6.44 -0.98 -1.40
C GLU A 48 -5.42 -0.52 -2.45
N ALA A 49 -5.87 0.21 -3.48
CA ALA A 49 -4.99 0.78 -4.49
C ALA A 49 -3.86 1.59 -3.82
N GLY A 50 -2.62 1.44 -4.31
CA GLY A 50 -1.45 2.09 -3.71
C GLY A 50 -1.63 3.61 -3.55
N GLY A 51 -2.23 4.28 -4.54
CA GLY A 51 -2.53 5.71 -4.47
C GLY A 51 -3.58 6.14 -3.44
N ALA A 52 -4.22 5.20 -2.73
CA ALA A 52 -5.11 5.50 -1.60
C ALA A 52 -4.35 5.67 -0.28
N TYR A 53 -3.04 5.40 -0.28
CA TYR A 53 -2.13 5.48 0.85
C TYR A 53 -1.08 6.59 0.66
N LYS A 54 -0.38 6.96 1.73
CA LYS A 54 0.82 7.81 1.63
C LYS A 54 1.96 7.01 0.99
N GLU A 55 2.95 7.73 0.47
CA GLU A 55 4.22 7.12 0.13
C GLU A 55 4.88 6.59 1.40
N ILE A 56 5.21 5.29 1.41
CA ILE A 56 5.78 4.63 2.59
C ILE A 56 7.17 5.15 2.91
N ASP A 57 7.92 5.56 1.88
CA ASP A 57 9.29 6.06 2.03
C ASP A 57 9.32 7.36 2.83
N ASP A 58 8.40 8.29 2.55
CA ASP A 58 8.26 9.54 3.31
C ASP A 58 7.94 9.28 4.79
N VAL A 59 7.09 8.29 5.08
CA VAL A 59 6.71 7.94 6.46
C VAL A 59 7.89 7.36 7.22
N ILE A 60 8.67 6.48 6.58
CA ILE A 60 9.86 5.88 7.19
C ILE A 60 10.97 6.92 7.37
N GLU A 61 11.17 7.80 6.41
CA GLU A 61 12.14 8.91 6.51
C GLU A 61 11.79 9.83 7.68
N ALA A 62 10.53 10.24 7.81
CA ALA A 62 10.10 11.06 8.93
C ALA A 62 10.30 10.36 10.29
N ALA A 63 10.01 9.06 10.37
CA ALA A 63 10.17 8.28 11.60
C ALA A 63 11.64 8.09 12.02
N GLU A 64 12.54 7.91 11.05
CA GLU A 64 13.98 7.84 11.29
C GLU A 64 14.57 9.20 11.68
N LEU A 65 14.18 10.28 10.99
CA LEU A 65 14.58 11.65 11.34
C LEU A 65 14.11 12.06 12.74
N ALA A 66 12.95 11.59 13.16
CA ALA A 66 12.44 11.78 14.52
C ALA A 66 13.16 10.92 15.58
N GLY A 67 14.08 10.03 15.17
CA GLY A 67 14.82 9.14 16.06
C GLY A 67 13.99 8.01 16.68
N THR A 68 12.83 7.69 16.09
CA THR A 68 11.90 6.67 16.64
C THR A 68 12.17 5.26 16.13
N CYS A 69 12.87 5.14 15.00
CA CYS A 69 13.28 3.87 14.42
C CYS A 69 14.55 4.06 13.57
N LYS A 70 15.11 2.94 13.08
CA LYS A 70 16.25 2.92 12.16
C LYS A 70 15.88 2.07 10.94
N LYS A 71 16.18 2.53 9.72
CA LYS A 71 16.03 1.71 8.51
C LYS A 71 17.01 0.53 8.55
N VAL A 72 16.52 -0.66 8.21
CA VAL A 72 17.32 -1.90 8.19
C VAL A 72 17.29 -2.54 6.81
N VAL A 73 16.10 -2.82 6.29
CA VAL A 73 15.91 -3.48 4.99
C VAL A 73 14.60 -3.03 4.37
N ARG A 74 14.54 -3.03 3.03
CA ARG A 74 13.31 -2.82 2.27
C ARG A 74 12.96 -4.08 1.51
N PHE A 75 11.67 -4.44 1.56
CA PHE A 75 11.11 -5.52 0.74
C PHE A 75 10.34 -4.94 -0.43
N LEU A 76 10.41 -5.62 -1.57
CA LEU A 76 9.57 -5.35 -2.74
C LEU A 76 8.59 -6.52 -2.90
N PRO A 77 7.29 -6.24 -3.14
CA PRO A 77 6.31 -7.30 -3.30
C PRO A 77 6.53 -8.03 -4.63
N ILE A 78 6.39 -9.35 -4.61
CA ILE A 78 6.27 -10.19 -5.81
C ILE A 78 4.88 -10.83 -5.93
N GLY A 79 4.08 -10.76 -4.87
CA GLY A 79 2.72 -11.30 -4.85
C GLY A 79 1.85 -10.66 -3.77
N ASN A 80 0.55 -10.56 -4.04
CA ASN A 80 -0.47 -10.06 -3.13
C ASN A 80 -1.73 -10.94 -3.25
N VAL A 81 -2.06 -11.65 -2.17
CA VAL A 81 -3.27 -12.48 -2.07
C VAL A 81 -4.21 -11.84 -1.06
N LYS A 82 -5.39 -11.43 -1.51
CA LYS A 82 -6.36 -10.67 -0.73
C LYS A 82 -7.73 -11.37 -0.69
N GLY A 83 -8.28 -11.52 0.51
CA GLY A 83 -9.69 -11.83 0.76
C GLY A 83 -10.52 -10.58 0.93
#